data_AF-A0A818AKQ4-F1
#
_entry.id   AF-A0A818AKQ4-F1
#
_cell.length_a   1.000
_cell.length_b   1.000
_cell.length_c   1.000
_cell.angle_alpha   90.00
_cell.angle_beta   90.00
_cell.angle_gamma   90.00
#
_symmetry.space_group_name_H-M   'P 1'
#
loop_
_entity.id
_entity.type
_entity.pdbx_description
1 polymer ?
#
loop_
_entity_poly.entity_id
_entity_poly.type
_entity_poly.pdbx_seq_one_letter_code
_entity_poly.pdbx_strand_id
1 'polypeptide(L)'
;MRGEYDSILEFPFRFKVTFALLDQTSQQRHIVDSFRPDVKSNSFQRPRSDMNIASGIPKFVPLTIIQQDNNPYVRDDTMFIKTIIDFSDIPKQLVPYILSVNPGLPMLTQHELIKREIEKQAQEKSQISSNTYMSISQDMNANHTDNNG
;
A
#
# COMPACT_ATOMS: atom_id res chain seq x y z
N MET A 1 9.63 -14.93 -6.59
CA MET A 1 10.39 -16.08 -6.06
C MET A 1 9.44 -17.24 -5.94
N ARG A 2 9.96 -18.48 -5.99
CA ARG A 2 9.16 -19.66 -5.69
C ARG A 2 8.83 -19.71 -4.20
N GLY A 3 7.55 -19.75 -3.87
CA GLY A 3 7.04 -19.89 -2.50
C GLY A 3 6.58 -21.31 -2.19
N GLU A 4 6.58 -21.67 -0.91
CA GLU A 4 6.06 -22.95 -0.41
C GLU A 4 4.56 -23.12 -0.76
N TYR A 5 3.81 -22.02 -0.75
CA TYR A 5 2.36 -21.99 -0.96
C TYR A 5 1.95 -21.61 -2.39
N ASP A 6 2.87 -21.62 -3.37
CA ASP A 6 2.58 -21.24 -4.76
C ASP A 6 1.45 -22.07 -5.40
N SER A 7 1.16 -23.27 -4.89
CA SER A 7 0.07 -24.12 -5.39
C SER A 7 -1.33 -23.57 -5.13
N ILE A 8 -1.48 -22.68 -4.14
CA ILE A 8 -2.77 -22.09 -3.75
C ILE A 8 -2.86 -20.59 -4.07
N LEU A 9 -1.81 -20.01 -4.63
CA LEU A 9 -1.78 -18.60 -5.05
C LEU A 9 -2.27 -18.43 -6.49
N GLU A 10 -2.86 -17.27 -6.76
CA GLU A 10 -3.28 -16.90 -8.11
C GLU A 10 -2.10 -16.40 -8.95
N PHE A 11 -2.06 -16.83 -10.21
CA PHE A 11 -1.08 -16.37 -11.20
C PHE A 11 -1.77 -15.99 -12.52
N PRO A 12 -1.22 -15.01 -13.29
CA PRO A 12 0.00 -14.26 -12.99
C PRO A 12 -0.18 -13.27 -11.83
N PHE A 13 0.92 -12.98 -11.13
CA PHE A 13 0.96 -11.98 -10.08
C PHE A 13 0.54 -10.61 -10.65
N ARG A 14 -0.49 -10.00 -10.06
CA ARG A 14 -1.17 -8.81 -10.61
C ARG A 14 -1.26 -7.61 -9.66
N PHE A 15 -0.76 -7.77 -8.44
CA PHE A 15 -0.85 -6.72 -7.42
C PHE A 15 0.07 -5.56 -7.77
N LYS A 16 -0.41 -4.32 -7.59
CA LYS A 16 0.39 -3.13 -7.84
C LYS A 16 1.59 -3.14 -6.90
N VAL A 17 2.77 -2.91 -7.48
CA VAL A 17 4.04 -2.85 -6.75
C VAL A 17 4.49 -1.41 -6.68
N THR A 18 4.78 -0.93 -5.48
CA THR A 18 5.30 0.42 -5.23
C THR A 18 6.69 0.30 -4.62
N PHE A 19 7.67 0.99 -5.21
CA PHE A 19 8.99 1.20 -4.64
C PHE A 19 9.08 2.61 -4.05
N ALA A 20 9.74 2.74 -2.91
CA ALA A 20 10.05 4.00 -2.28
C ALA A 20 11.52 4.04 -1.86
N LEU A 21 12.25 5.04 -2.32
CA LEU A 21 13.56 5.41 -1.79
C LEU A 21 13.34 6.37 -0.62
N LEU A 22 13.78 5.97 0.57
CA LEU A 22 13.46 6.71 1.78
C LEU A 22 14.41 7.89 1.99
N ASP A 23 13.86 9.11 2.00
CA ASP A 23 14.45 10.28 2.65
C ASP A 23 14.70 10.00 4.14
N GLN A 24 15.95 10.10 4.56
CA GLN A 24 16.43 9.83 5.93
C GLN A 24 16.45 11.08 6.83
N THR A 25 15.86 12.19 6.38
CA THR A 25 15.69 13.42 7.14
C THR A 25 14.30 13.52 7.76
N SER A 26 14.08 14.50 8.62
CA SER A 26 12.75 14.79 9.19
C SER A 26 11.69 15.20 8.16
N GLN A 27 12.10 15.53 6.93
CA GLN A 27 11.19 15.97 5.87
C GLN A 27 10.41 14.82 5.23
N GLN A 28 10.91 13.58 5.31
CA GLN A 28 10.25 12.37 4.79
C GLN A 28 9.79 12.50 3.33
N ARG A 29 10.54 13.21 2.48
CA ARG A 29 10.25 13.38 1.05
C ARG A 29 10.75 12.18 0.25
N HIS A 30 10.16 11.02 0.50
CA HIS A 30 10.52 9.78 -0.17
C HIS A 30 10.26 9.89 -1.69
N ILE A 31 11.15 9.32 -2.50
CA ILE A 31 10.93 9.17 -3.95
C ILE A 31 10.15 7.89 -4.15
N VAL A 32 8.94 7.98 -4.71
CA VAL A 32 8.00 6.87 -4.84
C VAL A 32 7.64 6.69 -6.30
N ASP A 33 7.68 5.45 -6.77
CA ASP A 33 7.16 5.09 -8.08
C ASP A 33 6.57 3.68 -8.02
N SER A 34 5.62 3.41 -8.92
CA SER A 34 4.85 2.18 -8.88
C SER A 34 4.56 1.66 -10.28
N PHE A 35 4.41 0.35 -10.39
CA PHE A 35 3.96 -0.29 -11.62
C PHE A 35 2.89 -1.33 -11.33
N ARG A 36 2.04 -1.58 -12.32
CA ARG A 36 1.18 -2.76 -12.33
C ARG A 36 1.86 -3.85 -13.17
N PRO A 37 2.01 -5.07 -12.64
CA PRO A 37 2.58 -6.19 -13.37
C PRO A 37 1.93 -6.40 -14.74
N ASP A 38 2.75 -6.59 -15.79
CA ASP A 38 2.26 -7.04 -17.08
C ASP A 38 1.99 -8.55 -17.04
N VAL A 39 0.73 -8.94 -17.13
CA VAL A 39 0.27 -10.34 -17.09
C VAL A 39 0.84 -11.20 -18.23
N LYS A 40 1.39 -10.60 -19.29
CA LYS A 40 2.05 -11.32 -20.38
C LYS A 40 3.54 -11.56 -20.12
N SER A 41 4.13 -10.87 -19.15
CA SER A 41 5.56 -11.01 -18.83
C SER A 41 5.82 -12.30 -18.05
N ASN A 42 6.93 -12.97 -18.38
CA ASN A 42 7.43 -14.15 -17.67
C ASN A 42 7.81 -13.86 -16.21
N SER A 43 8.10 -12.60 -15.88
CA SER A 43 8.47 -12.17 -14.53
C SER A 43 7.37 -12.39 -13.50
N PHE A 44 6.11 -12.41 -13.93
CA PHE A 44 4.95 -12.48 -13.04
C PHE A 44 4.16 -13.80 -13.18
N GLN A 45 4.61 -14.71 -14.04
CA GLN A 45 4.03 -16.05 -14.14
C GLN A 45 4.40 -16.89 -12.91
N ARG A 46 3.67 -18.00 -12.73
CA ARG A 46 4.01 -19.00 -11.70
C ARG A 46 5.49 -19.40 -11.79
N PRO A 47 6.27 -19.29 -10.70
CA PRO A 47 7.69 -19.64 -10.70
C PRO A 47 7.90 -21.09 -11.14
N ARG A 48 8.82 -21.30 -12.09
CA ARG A 48 9.30 -22.63 -12.52
C ARG A 48 10.71 -22.96 -11.99
N SER A 49 11.39 -21.95 -11.48
CA SER A 49 12.72 -21.96 -10.86
C SER A 49 12.64 -21.19 -9.53
N ASP A 50 13.73 -21.16 -8.77
CA ASP A 50 13.78 -20.47 -7.46
C ASP A 50 13.42 -18.97 -7.56
N MET A 51 13.77 -18.33 -8.68
CA MET A 51 13.46 -16.94 -8.97
C MET A 51 12.91 -16.76 -10.39
N ASN A 52 12.00 -15.80 -10.54
CA ASN A 52 11.60 -15.27 -11.85
C ASN A 52 12.60 -14.17 -12.26
N ILE A 53 12.56 -13.79 -13.54
CA ILE A 53 13.27 -12.63 -14.04
C ILE A 53 12.80 -11.39 -13.25
N ALA A 54 13.75 -10.57 -12.81
CA ALA A 54 13.44 -9.36 -12.06
C ALA A 54 12.65 -8.38 -12.93
N SER A 55 11.73 -7.65 -12.31
CA SER A 55 11.01 -6.55 -12.94
C SER A 55 10.84 -5.42 -11.96
N GLY A 56 10.94 -4.19 -12.47
CA GLY A 56 10.98 -2.99 -11.67
C GLY A 56 10.92 -1.75 -12.55
N ILE A 57 11.55 -0.68 -12.08
CA ILE A 57 11.44 0.65 -12.69
C ILE A 57 12.85 1.07 -13.15
N PRO A 58 13.21 0.88 -14.44
CA PRO A 58 14.57 1.10 -14.91
C PRO A 58 15.10 2.53 -14.71
N LYS A 59 14.21 3.52 -14.61
CA LYS A 59 14.53 4.93 -14.40
C LYS A 59 13.97 5.46 -13.07
N PHE A 60 14.08 4.66 -12.01
CA PHE A 60 13.46 4.95 -10.71
C PHE A 60 13.92 6.28 -10.10
N VAL A 61 15.22 6.49 -9.99
CA VAL A 61 15.81 7.74 -9.49
C VAL A 61 16.99 8.16 -10.37
N PRO A 62 17.06 9.43 -10.81
CA PRO A 62 18.26 9.94 -11.46
C PRO A 62 19.47 9.83 -10.55
N LEU A 63 20.57 9.25 -11.05
CA LEU A 63 21.80 9.11 -10.27
C LEU A 63 22.35 10.44 -9.78
N THR A 64 22.10 11.53 -10.50
CA THR A 64 22.49 12.88 -10.11
C THR A 64 21.90 13.31 -8.76
N ILE A 65 20.72 12.82 -8.38
CA ILE A 65 20.13 13.10 -7.06
C ILE A 65 20.90 12.38 -5.94
N ILE A 66 21.38 11.17 -6.21
CA ILE A 66 22.10 10.35 -5.23
C ILE A 66 23.56 10.79 -5.11
N GLN A 67 24.16 11.25 -6.21
CA GLN A 67 25.54 11.70 -6.28
C GLN A 67 25.75 13.11 -5.71
N GLN A 68 24.68 13.86 -5.47
CA GLN A 68 24.77 15.15 -4.81
C GLN A 68 25.31 15.01 -3.38
N ASP A 69 26.26 15.87 -3.03
CA ASP A 69 26.75 15.99 -1.66
C ASP A 69 25.58 16.30 -0.72
N ASN A 70 25.59 15.64 0.44
CA ASN A 70 24.57 15.80 1.47
C ASN A 70 23.13 15.46 1.02
N ASN A 71 22.94 14.69 -0.06
CA ASN A 71 21.60 14.22 -0.49
C ASN A 71 20.87 13.52 0.66
N PRO A 72 19.53 13.64 0.78
CA PRO A 72 18.80 13.11 1.94
C PRO A 72 18.64 11.58 1.95
N TYR A 73 19.03 10.88 0.88
CA TYR A 73 18.71 9.46 0.67
C TYR A 73 19.84 8.51 1.04
N VAL A 74 21.08 9.00 1.17
CA VAL A 74 22.25 8.24 1.61
C VAL A 74 22.87 8.90 2.85
N ARG A 75 22.97 8.14 3.93
CA ARG A 75 23.61 8.52 5.20
C ARG A 75 24.42 7.33 5.70
N ASP A 76 25.62 7.59 6.21
CA ASP A 76 26.52 6.56 6.73
C ASP A 76 26.69 5.38 5.76
N ASP A 77 26.95 5.71 4.48
CA ASP A 77 27.09 4.75 3.37
C ASP A 77 25.90 3.78 3.20
N THR A 78 24.72 4.20 3.65
CA THR A 78 23.52 3.36 3.71
C THR A 78 22.32 4.04 3.05
N MET A 79 21.55 3.25 2.30
CA MET A 79 20.31 3.64 1.63
C MET A 79 19.19 2.67 2.02
N PHE A 80 17.96 3.17 2.14
CA PHE A 80 16.79 2.35 2.42
C PHE A 80 15.79 2.38 1.26
N ILE A 81 15.44 1.18 0.78
CA ILE A 81 14.39 0.98 -0.23
C ILE A 81 13.25 0.22 0.43
N LYS A 82 12.04 0.76 0.31
CA LYS A 82 10.80 0.12 0.77
C LYS A 82 10.01 -0.36 -0.45
N THR A 83 9.55 -1.60 -0.40
CA THR A 83 8.61 -2.15 -1.38
C THR A 83 7.26 -2.40 -0.73
N ILE A 84 6.19 -1.98 -1.39
CA ILE A 84 4.82 -2.13 -0.93
C ILE A 84 4.04 -2.84 -2.03
N ILE A 85 3.32 -3.90 -1.65
CA ILE A 85 2.42 -4.62 -2.54
C ILE A 85 0.99 -4.25 -2.16
N ASP A 86 0.23 -3.77 -3.12
CA ASP A 86 -1.16 -3.38 -2.92
C ASP A 86 -2.08 -4.59 -3.10
N PHE A 87 -2.57 -5.10 -1.98
CA PHE A 87 -3.53 -6.19 -1.90
C PHE A 87 -4.98 -5.70 -1.78
N SER A 88 -5.25 -4.40 -1.98
CA SER A 88 -6.62 -3.85 -1.85
C SER A 88 -7.60 -4.45 -2.87
N ASP A 89 -7.08 -4.96 -3.99
CA ASP A 89 -7.83 -5.66 -5.03
C ASP A 89 -8.24 -7.10 -4.59
N ILE A 90 -7.79 -7.58 -3.43
CA ILE A 90 -8.22 -8.85 -2.84
C ILE A 90 -9.56 -8.66 -2.11
N PRO A 91 -10.53 -9.59 -2.27
CA PRO A 91 -11.75 -9.59 -1.46
C PRO A 91 -11.41 -9.50 0.02
N LYS A 92 -12.00 -8.53 0.73
CA LYS A 92 -11.66 -8.23 2.14
C LYS A 92 -11.78 -9.44 3.07
N GLN A 93 -12.67 -10.38 2.73
CA GLN A 93 -12.86 -11.62 3.48
C GLN A 93 -11.63 -12.53 3.42
N LEU A 94 -10.81 -12.42 2.38
CA LEU A 94 -9.61 -13.25 2.14
C LEU A 94 -8.33 -12.60 2.68
N VAL A 95 -8.35 -11.30 2.97
CA VAL A 95 -7.17 -10.54 3.43
C VAL A 95 -6.50 -11.16 4.68
N PRO A 96 -7.22 -11.61 5.73
CA PRO A 96 -6.59 -12.23 6.90
C PRO A 96 -5.83 -13.53 6.60
N TYR A 97 -6.18 -14.21 5.50
CA TYR A 97 -5.60 -15.49 5.11
C TYR A 97 -4.43 -15.35 4.14
N ILE A 98 -4.25 -14.17 3.54
CA ILE A 98 -3.23 -13.90 2.50
C ILE A 98 -2.12 -13.00 3.05
N LEU A 99 -2.43 -12.17 4.05
CA LEU A 99 -1.48 -11.31 4.75
C LEU A 99 -1.09 -11.95 6.08
N SER A 100 -0.36 -13.07 6.04
CA SER A 100 0.45 -13.48 7.19
C SER A 100 1.59 -12.47 7.34
N VAL A 101 1.30 -11.38 8.06
CA VAL A 101 2.21 -10.24 8.22
C VAL A 101 3.30 -10.67 9.19
N ASN A 102 4.49 -10.90 8.64
CA ASN A 102 5.75 -11.12 9.35
C ASN A 102 5.86 -12.49 10.07
N PRO A 103 6.61 -13.47 9.53
CA PRO A 103 6.73 -14.82 10.11
C PRO A 103 7.37 -14.86 11.51
N GLY A 104 7.93 -13.74 12.00
CA GLY A 104 8.49 -13.63 13.35
C GLY A 104 7.51 -13.20 14.46
N LEU A 105 6.27 -12.85 14.12
CA LEU A 105 5.26 -12.45 15.13
C LEU A 105 4.28 -13.60 15.41
N PRO A 106 3.99 -13.93 16.69
CA PRO A 106 2.97 -14.93 17.03
C PRO A 106 1.62 -14.63 16.36
N MET A 107 0.96 -15.67 15.85
CA MET A 107 -0.31 -15.55 15.11
C MET A 107 -1.39 -14.77 15.86
N LEU A 108 -1.45 -14.88 17.19
CA LEU A 108 -2.41 -14.15 18.02
C LEU A 108 -2.19 -12.63 17.93
N THR A 109 -0.94 -12.18 17.96
CA THR A 109 -0.60 -10.76 17.83
C THR A 109 -0.97 -10.22 16.46
N GLN A 110 -0.77 -11.02 15.40
CA GLN A 110 -1.17 -10.64 14.05
C GLN A 110 -2.69 -10.47 13.93
N HIS A 111 -3.46 -11.42 14.47
CA HIS A 111 -4.92 -11.35 14.48
C HIS A 111 -5.45 -10.14 15.26
N GLU A 112 -4.85 -9.81 16.41
CA GLU A 112 -5.23 -8.63 17.17
C GLU A 112 -4.98 -7.33 16.40
N LEU A 113 -3.83 -7.21 15.75
CA LEU A 113 -3.49 -6.01 14.98
C LEU A 113 -4.42 -5.83 13.78
N ILE A 114 -4.71 -6.92 13.04
CA ILE A 114 -5.66 -6.90 11.92
C ILE A 114 -7.05 -6.50 12.41
N LYS A 115 -7.52 -7.09 13.53
CA LYS A 115 -8.83 -6.78 14.11
C LYS A 115 -8.94 -5.30 14.51
N ARG A 116 -7.92 -4.76 15.20
CA ARG A 116 -7.90 -3.34 15.60
C ARG A 116 -7.93 -2.38 14.41
N GLU A 117 -7.22 -2.70 13.34
CA GLU A 117 -7.21 -1.86 12.14
C GLU A 117 -8.57 -1.90 11.41
N ILE A 118 -9.22 -3.07 11.34
CA ILE A 118 -10.57 -3.19 10.79
C ILE A 118 -11.57 -2.36 11.60
N GLU A 119 -11.50 -2.42 12.93
CA GLU A 119 -12.36 -1.66 13.83
C GLU A 119 -12.14 -0.15 13.69
N LYS A 120 -10.88 0.29 13.59
CA LYS A 120 -10.52 1.70 13.36
C LYS A 120 -11.11 2.21 12.03
N GLN A 121 -10.97 1.45 10.95
CA GLN A 121 -11.53 1.83 9.65
C GLN A 121 -13.07 1.83 9.64
N ALA A 122 -13.70 0.95 10.40
CA ALA A 122 -15.15 0.96 10.57
C ALA A 122 -15.61 2.23 11.31
N GLN A 123 -14.90 2.64 12.36
CA GLN A 123 -15.21 3.86 13.12
C GLN A 123 -15.01 5.13 12.28
N GLU A 124 -13.91 5.22 11.53
CA GLU A 124 -13.64 6.36 10.63
C GLU A 124 -14.74 6.49 9.57
N LYS A 125 -15.20 5.38 8.99
CA LYS A 125 -16.31 5.39 8.02
C LYS A 125 -17.63 5.81 8.64
N SER A 126 -17.93 5.34 9.85
CA SER A 126 -19.14 5.75 10.57
C SER A 126 -19.13 7.25 10.91
N GLN A 127 -17.97 7.80 11.29
CA GLN A 127 -17.83 9.24 11.56
C GLN A 127 -17.96 10.10 10.29
N ILE A 128 -17.41 9.64 9.17
CA ILE A 128 -17.58 10.33 7.88
C ILE A 128 -19.06 10.33 7.48
N SER A 129 -19.75 9.19 7.59
CA SER A 129 -21.19 9.12 7.31
C SER A 129 -22.01 10.03 8.23
N SER A 130 -21.78 10.02 9.54
CA SER A 130 -22.49 10.90 10.48
C SER A 130 -22.24 12.39 10.21
N ASN A 131 -21.02 12.79 9.83
CA ASN A 131 -20.70 14.17 9.49
C ASN A 131 -21.38 14.61 8.18
N THR A 132 -21.46 13.72 7.18
CA THR A 132 -22.19 13.99 5.93
C THR A 132 -23.71 14.11 6.16
N TYR A 133 -24.28 13.29 7.04
CA TYR A 133 -25.70 13.43 7.41
C TYR A 133 -25.98 14.75 8.15
N MET A 134 -25.10 15.18 9.06
CA MET A 134 -25.26 16.45 9.77
C MET A 134 -25.13 17.68 8.86
N SER A 135 -24.25 17.66 7.87
CA SER A 135 -24.11 18.78 6.92
C SER A 135 -25.33 18.90 6.00
N ILE A 136 -25.83 17.77 5.48
CA ILE A 136 -27.01 17.76 4.59
C ILE A 136 -28.28 18.23 5.34
N SER A 137 -28.44 17.88 6.62
CA SER A 137 -29.57 18.36 7.43
C SER A 137 -29.49 19.85 7.77
N GLN A 138 -28.30 20.42 7.91
CA GLN A 138 -28.12 21.87 8.11
C GLN A 138 -28.47 22.66 6.84
N ASP A 139 -28.11 22.15 5.66
CA ASP A 139 -28.43 22.80 4.38
C ASP A 139 -29.93 22.77 4.04
N MET A 140 -30.67 21.73 4.45
CA MET A 140 -32.13 21.68 4.24
C MET A 140 -32.90 22.65 5.13
N ASN A 141 -32.42 22.94 6.35
CA ASN A 141 -33.07 23.89 7.25
C ASN A 141 -32.82 25.36 6.88
N ALA A 142 -31.80 25.66 6.07
CA ALA A 142 -31.49 27.02 5.60
C ALA A 142 -32.42 27.50 4.45
N ASN A 143 -33.13 26.59 3.79
CA ASN A 143 -33.96 26.90 2.61
C ASN A 143 -35.45 27.15 2.92
N HIS A 144 -35.81 27.42 4.18
CA HIS A 144 -37.20 27.65 4.59
C HIS A 144 -37.51 29.01 5.22
N THR A 145 -36.57 29.96 5.19
CA THR A 145 -36.79 31.31 5.76
C THR A 145 -37.10 32.42 4.76
N ASP A 146 -37.04 32.18 3.45
CA ASP A 146 -37.24 33.23 2.43
C ASP A 146 -38.55 33.08 1.66
N ASN A 147 -39.69 33.14 2.36
CA ASN A 147 -40.96 33.42 1.70
C ASN A 147 -41.98 34.04 2.67
N ASN A 148 -41.80 35.32 2.97
CA ASN A 148 -42.87 36.21 3.46
C ASN A 148 -42.51 37.65 3.06
N GLY A 149 -42.97 38.05 1.88
CA GLY A 149 -42.96 39.41 1.35
C GLY A 149 -44.20 39.62 0.50
#